data_AF-A0A3D2YRL2-F1
#
_entry.id   AF-A0A3D2YRL2-F1
#
_cell.length_a   1.000
_cell.length_b   1.000
_cell.length_c   1.000
_cell.angle_alpha   90.00
_cell.angle_beta   90.00
_cell.angle_gamma   90.00
#
_symmetry.space_group_name_H-M   'P 1'
#
loop_
_entity.id
_entity.type
_entity.pdbx_description
1 polymer ?
#
loop_
_entity_poly.entity_id
_entity_poly.type
_entity_poly.pdbx_seq_one_letter_code
_entity_poly.pdbx_strand_id
1 'polypeptide(L)' 'MDAVHDAFGEEIDRDVVVRASEYPGGYRSDRHWHGRAQLVYACAGVVKVTADTGSWVVPQHRGVWIPAKTEHQI' A
#
# COMPACT_ATOMS: atom_id res chain seq x y z
N MET A 1 11.68 -15.04 6.81
CA MET A 1 11.69 -15.13 5.34
C MET A 1 11.31 -13.75 4.88
N ASP A 2 12.34 -12.95 4.64
CA ASP A 2 12.28 -11.50 4.59
C ASP A 2 11.41 -11.04 3.43
N ALA A 3 10.25 -10.48 3.74
CA ALA A 3 9.45 -9.77 2.75
C ALA A 3 10.25 -8.55 2.33
N VAL A 4 10.79 -8.59 1.12
CA VAL A 4 11.55 -7.50 0.51
C VAL A 4 10.74 -6.20 0.63
N HIS A 5 11.32 -5.29 1.40
CA HIS A 5 11.08 -3.85 1.52
C HIS A 5 10.41 -3.27 0.27
N ASP A 6 9.16 -2.81 0.36
CA ASP A 6 8.32 -2.47 -0.81
C ASP A 6 8.67 -1.09 -1.41
N ALA A 7 9.95 -0.83 -1.70
CA ALA A 7 10.40 0.36 -2.44
C ALA A 7 10.05 0.28 -3.94
N PHE A 8 9.08 -0.55 -4.33
CA PHE A 8 8.73 -0.75 -5.73
C PHE A 8 8.28 0.57 -6.35
N GLY A 9 8.96 0.96 -7.42
CA GLY A 9 8.61 2.16 -8.19
C GLY A 9 9.20 3.45 -7.65
N GLU A 10 10.00 3.45 -6.58
CA GLU A 10 10.66 4.68 -6.11
C GLU A 10 11.67 5.23 -7.12
N GLU A 11 12.45 4.35 -7.74
CA GLU A 11 13.52 4.72 -8.68
C GLU A 11 13.06 4.82 -10.14
N ILE A 12 11.80 4.52 -10.42
CA ILE A 12 11.28 4.55 -11.79
C ILE A 12 10.95 5.99 -12.16
N ASP A 13 11.68 6.52 -13.14
CA ASP A 13 11.51 7.85 -13.73
C ASP A 13 10.22 7.95 -14.59
N ARG A 14 9.08 7.90 -13.91
CA ARG A 14 7.73 8.08 -14.44
C ARG A 14 6.84 8.70 -13.37
N ASP A 15 5.98 9.65 -13.76
CA ASP A 15 5.05 10.33 -12.86
C ASP A 15 4.10 9.37 -12.12
N VAL A 16 3.65 8.32 -12.81
CA VAL A 16 2.77 7.29 -12.26
C VAL A 16 3.35 5.91 -12.56
N VAL A 17 3.39 5.06 -11.54
CA VAL A 17 3.79 3.65 -11.63
C VAL A 17 2.65 2.82 -11.05
N VAL A 18 2.32 1.72 -11.72
CA VAL A 18 1.25 0.81 -11.31
C VAL A 18 1.84 -0.54 -10.97
N ARG A 19 1.45 -1.07 -9.81
CA ARG A 19 1.74 -2.44 -9.40
C ARG A 19 0.41 -3.15 -9.14
N ALA A 20 0.24 -4.32 -9.75
CA ALA A 20 -0.81 -5.25 -9.36
C ALA A 20 -0.18 -6.37 -8.52
N SER A 21 -0.83 -6.78 -7.44
CA SER A 21 -0.34 -7.84 -6.56
C SER A 21 -1.51 -8.58 -5.92
N GLU A 22 -1.33 -9.87 -5.71
CA GLU A 22 -2.26 -10.73 -4.99
C GLU A 22 -1.66 -11.13 -3.65
N TYR A 23 -2.45 -11.06 -2.59
CA TYR A 23 -2.04 -11.41 -1.24
C TYR A 23 -3.00 -12.44 -0.65
N PRO A 24 -2.50 -13.44 0.10
CA PRO A 24 -3.37 -14.38 0.80
C PRO A 24 -4.18 -13.66 1.90
N GLY A 25 -5.33 -14.23 2.25
CA GLY A 25 -6.14 -13.72 3.35
C GLY A 25 -5.34 -13.66 4.66
N GLY A 26 -5.42 -12.52 5.36
CA GLY A 26 -4.66 -12.29 6.59
C GLY A 26 -3.20 -11.88 6.38
N TYR A 27 -2.75 -11.68 5.14
CA TYR A 27 -1.48 -11.02 4.86
C TYR A 27 -1.40 -9.67 5.58
N ARG A 28 -0.21 -9.36 6.08
CA ARG A 28 0.09 -8.09 6.74
C ARG A 28 1.53 -7.71 6.42
N SER A 29 1.75 -6.51 5.92
CA SER A 29 3.11 -5.97 5.76
C SER A 29 3.72 -5.57 7.10
N ASP A 30 5.03 -5.35 7.15
CA ASP A 30 5.60 -4.54 8.24
C ASP A 30 5.18 -3.07 8.09
N ARG A 31 5.32 -2.27 9.16
CA ARG A 31 5.14 -0.82 9.06
C ARG A 31 6.29 -0.23 8.24
N HIS A 32 5.97 0.64 7.29
CA HIS A 32 6.95 1.24 6.40
C HIS A 32 6.41 2.54 5.80
N TRP A 33 7.26 3.26 5.08
CA TRP A 33 6.91 4.47 4.33
C TRP A 33 7.71 4.53 3.04
N HIS A 34 7.21 5.31 2.08
CA HIS A 34 7.83 5.53 0.78
C HIS A 34 7.96 7.03 0.50
N GLY A 35 8.94 7.43 -0.30
CA GLY A 35 9.13 8.80 -0.77
C GLY A 35 8.04 9.26 -1.75
N ARG A 36 7.36 8.33 -2.42
CA ARG A 36 6.21 8.60 -3.30
C ARG A 36 4.89 8.42 -2.54
N ALA A 37 3.86 9.16 -2.93
CA ALA A 37 2.51 8.88 -2.46
C ALA A 37 1.96 7.63 -3.14
N GLN A 38 1.10 6.88 -2.45
CA GLN A 38 0.54 5.62 -2.92
C GLN A 38 -0.98 5.66 -2.94
N LEU A 39 -1.58 5.18 -4.04
CA LEU A 39 -3.00 4.86 -4.09
C LEU A 39 -3.16 3.35 -3.92
N VAL A 40 -3.70 2.92 -2.78
CA VAL A 40 -4.08 1.52 -2.57
C VAL A 40 -5.50 1.35 -3.07
N TYR A 41 -5.71 0.49 -4.07
CA TYR A 41 -7.00 0.19 -4.66
C TYR A 41 -7.30 -1.30 -4.57
N ALA A 42 -8.44 -1.66 -3.99
CA ALA A 42 -8.86 -3.04 -3.87
C ALA A 42 -9.56 -3.49 -5.16
N CYS A 43 -8.84 -4.20 -6.03
CA CYS A 43 -9.42 -4.85 -7.21
C CYS A 43 -10.39 -5.97 -6.82
N ALA A 44 -10.07 -6.74 -5.78
CA ALA A 44 -10.89 -7.80 -5.21
C ALA A 44 -10.63 -7.92 -3.70
N GLY A 45 -11.59 -8.47 -2.95
CA GLY A 45 -11.47 -8.65 -1.50
C GLY A 45 -11.54 -7.34 -0.72
N VAL A 46 -10.82 -7.30 0.40
CA VAL A 46 -10.78 -6.15 1.32
C VAL A 46 -9.34 -5.94 1.77
N VAL A 47 -8.90 -4.68 1.77
CA VAL A 47 -7.60 -4.26 2.29
C VAL A 47 -7.81 -3.40 3.52
N LYS A 48 -6.96 -3.52 4.55
CA LYS A 48 -6.98 -2.62 5.71
C LYS A 48 -5.68 -1.83 5.77
N VAL A 49 -5.76 -0.53 5.51
CA VAL A 49 -4.61 0.36 5.66
C VAL A 49 -4.61 0.93 7.08
N THR A 50 -3.50 0.79 7.79
CA THR A 50 -3.30 1.34 9.14
C THR A 50 -2.15 2.33 9.12
N ALA A 51 -2.36 3.53 9.66
CA ALA A 51 -1.34 4.54 9.90
C ALA A 51 -1.55 5.14 11.30
N ASP A 52 -0.65 6.00 11.77
CA ASP A 52 -0.78 6.62 13.09
C ASP A 52 -2.05 7.46 13.25
N THR A 53 -2.53 8.03 12.15
CA THR A 53 -3.77 8.84 12.13
C THR A 53 -5.05 8.00 12.14
N GLY A 54 -4.96 6.69 11.95
CA GLY A 54 -6.13 5.82 11.97
C GLY A 54 -6.04 4.58 11.08
N SER A 55 -7.16 3.90 10.95
CA SER A 55 -7.31 2.70 10.12
C SER A 55 -8.48 2.84 9.15
N TRP A 56 -8.28 2.41 7.92
CA TRP A 56 -9.28 2.45 6.87
C TRP A 56 -9.46 1.06 6.28
N VAL A 57 -10.71 0.62 6.23
CA VAL A 57 -11.11 -0.59 5.50
C VAL A 57 -11.44 -0.17 4.07
N VAL A 58 -10.73 -0.73 3.10
CA VAL A 58 -10.84 -0.44 1.68
C VAL A 58 -11.51 -1.64 1.01
N PRO A 59 -12.83 -1.61 0.79
CA PRO A 59 -13.54 -2.68 0.10
C PRO A 59 -13.28 -2.63 -1.42
N GLN A 60 -13.70 -3.69 -2.11
CA GLN A 60 -13.66 -3.76 -3.58
C GLN A 60 -14.16 -2.47 -4.26
N HIS A 61 -13.45 -2.06 -5.31
CA HIS A 61 -13.76 -0.86 -6.10
C HIS A 61 -13.72 0.46 -5.31
N ARG A 62 -12.93 0.48 -4.23
CA ARG A 62 -12.55 1.70 -3.50
C ARG A 62 -11.03 1.77 -3.42
N GLY A 63 -10.54 2.99 -3.19
CA GLY A 63 -9.13 3.22 -2.93
C GLY A 63 -8.92 4.21 -1.80
N VAL A 64 -7.74 4.17 -1.22
CA VAL A 64 -7.25 5.13 -0.22
C VAL A 64 -5.94 5.72 -0.69
N TRP A 65 -5.82 7.04 -0.54
CA TRP A 65 -4.61 7.77 -0.83
C TRP A 65 -3.74 7.85 0.43
N ILE A 66 -2.51 7.40 0.31
CA ILE A 66 -1.49 7.46 1.35
C ILE A 66 -0.47 8.53 0.92
N PRO A 67 -0.37 9.66 1.64
CA PRO A 67 0.63 10.68 1.32
C PRO A 67 2.05 10.13 1.43
N ALA A 68 2.97 10.71 0.65
CA ALA A 68 4.40 10.41 0.75
C ALA A 68 4.89 10.54 2.21
N LYS A 69 5.82 9.66 2.59
CA LYS A 69 6.45 9.61 3.92
C LYS A 69 5.47 9.39 5.08
N THR A 70 4.30 8.82 4.80
CA THR A 70 3.37 8.36 5.85
C THR A 70 3.74 6.94 6.26
N GLU A 71 4.05 6.71 7.53
CA GLU A 71 4.25 5.35 8.03
C GLU A 71 2.92 4.59 8.07
N HIS A 72 2.85 3.48 7.35
CA HIS A 72 1.64 2.69 7.19
C HIS A 72 1.93 1.20 7.12
N GLN A 73 0.86 0.41 7.26
CA GLN A 73 0.82 -1.04 7.10
C GLN A 73 -0.43 -1.42 6.31
N ILE A 74 -0.30 -2.43 5.46
CA ILE A 74 -1.37 -3.02 4.64
C ILE A 74 -1.63 -4.45 5.09
#